data_AF-A0A6V7QKU9-F1
#
_entry.id   AF-A0A6V7QKU9-F1
#
_cell.length_a   1.000
_cell.length_b   1.000
_cell.length_c   1.000
_cell.angle_alpha   90.00
_cell.angle_beta   90.00
_cell.angle_gamma   90.00
#
_symmetry.space_group_name_H-M   'P 1'
#
loop_
_entity.id
_entity.type
_entity.pdbx_description
1 polymer ?
#
loop_
_entity_poly.entity_id
_entity_poly.type
_entity_poly.pdbx_seq_one_letter_code
_entity_poly.pdbx_strand_id
1 'polypeptide(L)'
;MALKNRIEKKTAYLQELQDQFIGLQNLVQRNEHLYGSGNIPSGGVALPFILVQTRPHATVEVEISEDMQLVHFDFNSTPFELHDDSYVLKAMRFCERGQKEGSCEPSSNGGECSSTPNTHQHHMPQPTGPDTMAKPPINSPPIPGILKGRVKHEH
;
A
#
# COMPACT_ATOMS: atom_id res chain seq x y z
N MET A 1 1.45 -31.67 4.25
CA MET A 1 0.47 -30.67 4.70
C MET A 1 1.11 -29.41 5.31
N ALA A 2 2.00 -29.52 6.32
CA ALA A 2 2.57 -28.35 7.01
C ALA A 2 3.45 -27.43 6.12
N LEU A 3 4.25 -28.01 5.23
CA LEU A 3 5.10 -27.23 4.32
C LEU A 3 4.28 -26.40 3.31
N LYS A 4 3.23 -27.00 2.73
CA LYS A 4 2.31 -26.32 1.80
C LYS A 4 1.66 -25.10 2.45
N ASN A 5 1.12 -25.25 3.66
CA ASN A 5 0.56 -24.12 4.43
C ASN A 5 1.59 -23.01 4.69
N ARG A 6 2.85 -23.36 4.98
CA ARG A 6 3.92 -22.37 5.20
C ARG A 6 4.27 -21.61 3.93
N ILE A 7 4.27 -22.29 2.79
CA ILE A 7 4.50 -21.67 1.48
C ILE A 7 3.33 -20.71 1.17
N GLU A 8 2.09 -21.16 1.30
CA GLU A 8 0.90 -20.33 1.03
C GLU A 8 0.87 -19.06 1.89
N LYS A 9 1.17 -19.16 3.19
CA LYS A 9 1.28 -17.98 4.08
C LYS A 9 2.37 -17.02 3.64
N LYS A 10 3.55 -17.54 3.26
CA LYS A 10 4.65 -16.71 2.77
C LYS A 10 4.30 -16.04 1.45
N THR A 11 3.64 -16.75 0.53
CA THR A 11 3.18 -16.21 -0.75
C THR A 11 2.16 -15.09 -0.54
N ALA A 12 1.16 -15.29 0.32
CA ALA A 12 0.16 -14.27 0.65
C ALA A 12 0.81 -13.02 1.27
N TYR A 13 1.74 -13.22 2.21
CA TYR A 13 2.47 -12.11 2.83
C TYR A 13 3.36 -11.36 1.82
N LEU A 14 4.02 -12.07 0.91
CA LEU A 14 4.82 -11.46 -0.16
C LEU A 14 3.96 -10.60 -1.10
N GLN A 15 2.77 -11.11 -1.46
CA GLN A 15 1.80 -10.36 -2.27
C GLN A 15 1.36 -9.08 -1.54
N GLU A 16 1.04 -9.19 -0.26
CA GLU A 16 0.64 -8.02 0.55
C GLU A 16 1.75 -6.96 0.60
N LEU A 17 3.01 -7.37 0.82
CA LEU A 17 4.15 -6.45 0.80
C LEU A 17 4.35 -5.79 -0.57
N GLN A 18 4.14 -6.54 -1.66
CA GLN A 18 4.23 -6.00 -3.00
C GLN A 18 3.14 -4.96 -3.27
N ASP A 19 1.90 -5.24 -2.85
CA ASP A 19 0.78 -4.31 -3.00
C ASP A 19 1.04 -3.01 -2.20
N GLN A 20 1.55 -3.12 -0.96
CA GLN A 20 1.93 -1.96 -0.16
C GLN A 20 3.03 -1.12 -0.83
N PHE A 21 4.08 -1.77 -1.35
CA PHE A 21 5.17 -1.08 -2.04
C PHE A 21 4.68 -0.32 -3.28
N ILE A 22 3.85 -0.96 -4.11
CA ILE A 22 3.25 -0.33 -5.30
C ILE A 22 2.34 0.83 -4.87
N GLY A 23 1.50 0.64 -3.85
CA GLY A 23 0.61 1.66 -3.32
C GLY A 23 1.34 2.93 -2.86
N LEU A 24 2.46 2.75 -2.15
CA LEU A 24 3.30 3.86 -1.70
C LEU A 24 3.99 4.58 -2.87
N GLN A 25 4.54 3.85 -3.83
CA GLN A 25 5.18 4.44 -5.02
C GLN A 25 4.18 5.28 -5.82
N ASN A 26 2.98 4.75 -6.06
CA ASN A 26 1.92 5.44 -6.78
C ASN A 26 1.43 6.69 -6.04
N LEU A 27 1.31 6.63 -4.70
CA LEU A 27 0.97 7.80 -3.89
C LEU A 27 2.03 8.89 -4.00
N VAL A 28 3.32 8.54 -3.85
CA VAL A 28 4.43 9.50 -3.95
C VAL A 28 4.44 10.15 -5.34
N GLN A 29 4.39 9.35 -6.41
CA GLN A 29 4.40 9.85 -7.78
C GLN A 29 3.23 10.82 -8.06
N ARG A 30 2.03 10.47 -7.61
CA ARG A 30 0.85 11.35 -7.75
C ARG A 30 1.03 12.65 -6.98
N ASN A 31 1.53 12.56 -5.74
CA ASN A 31 1.75 13.75 -4.91
C ASN A 31 2.81 14.66 -5.54
N GLU A 32 3.94 14.14 -6.00
CA GLU A 32 4.98 14.90 -6.70
C GLU A 32 4.41 15.63 -7.92
N HIS A 33 3.56 14.96 -8.71
CA HIS A 33 2.90 15.61 -9.84
C HIS A 33 1.99 16.77 -9.43
N LEU A 34 1.21 16.61 -8.35
CA LEU A 34 0.36 17.69 -7.81
C LEU A 34 1.20 18.89 -7.36
N TYR A 35 2.28 18.66 -6.62
CA TYR A 35 3.19 19.74 -6.19
C TYR A 35 3.92 20.40 -7.36
N GLY A 36 4.31 19.65 -8.40
CA GLY A 36 4.93 20.19 -9.61
C GLY A 36 3.97 21.01 -10.48
N SER A 37 2.66 20.75 -10.40
CA SER A 37 1.62 21.44 -11.18
C SER A 37 1.15 22.78 -10.57
N GLY A 38 1.66 23.17 -9.40
CA GLY A 38 1.21 24.36 -8.66
C GLY A 38 -0.16 24.21 -7.97
N ASN A 39 -0.86 23.09 -8.17
CA ASN A 39 -2.08 22.72 -7.43
C ASN A 39 -1.71 22.05 -6.10
N ILE A 40 -1.15 22.82 -5.19
CA ILE A 40 -0.76 22.34 -3.86
C ILE A 40 -2.03 22.17 -3.01
N PRO A 41 -2.37 20.95 -2.56
CA PRO A 41 -3.47 20.76 -1.64
C PRO A 41 -3.19 21.53 -0.34
N SER A 42 -4.18 22.24 0.18
CA SER A 42 -4.04 23.02 1.42
C SER A 42 -3.96 22.16 2.70
N GLY A 43 -3.93 20.83 2.57
CA GLY A 43 -3.86 19.89 3.68
C GLY A 43 -3.59 18.46 3.24
N GLY A 44 -3.27 17.60 4.21
CA GLY A 44 -3.02 16.18 4.02
C GLY A 44 -2.77 15.47 5.34
N VAL A 45 -2.90 14.15 5.35
CA VAL A 45 -2.58 13.29 6.50
C VAL A 45 -1.32 12.49 6.13
N ALA A 46 -0.28 12.57 6.97
CA ALA A 46 0.95 11.83 6.76
C ALA A 46 0.80 10.37 7.19
N LEU A 47 1.56 9.49 6.55
CA LEU A 47 1.72 8.10 6.98
C LEU A 47 2.72 8.03 8.17
N PRO A 48 2.56 7.07 9.10
CA PRO A 48 1.45 6.12 9.23
C PRO A 48 0.25 6.74 9.95
N PHE A 49 -0.96 6.32 9.59
CA PHE A 49 -2.18 6.70 10.29
C PHE A 49 -3.16 5.53 10.40
N ILE A 50 -4.17 5.70 11.25
CA ILE A 50 -5.33 4.82 11.32
C ILE A 50 -6.59 5.67 11.16
N LEU A 51 -7.54 5.17 10.38
CA LEU A 51 -8.82 5.79 10.12
C LEU A 51 -9.88 5.09 10.97
N VAL A 52 -10.55 5.86 11.81
CA VAL A 52 -11.75 5.42 12.51
C VAL A 52 -12.97 5.94 11.76
N GLN A 53 -13.78 5.04 11.22
CA GLN A 53 -14.95 5.38 10.43
C GLN A 53 -16.22 4.97 11.17
N THR A 54 -17.20 5.86 11.24
CA THR A 54 -18.52 5.56 11.81
C THR A 54 -19.61 6.25 10.98
N ARG A 55 -20.88 6.11 11.40
CA ARG A 55 -22.02 6.70 10.70
C ARG A 55 -21.95 8.25 10.75
N PRO A 56 -22.41 8.96 9.71
CA PRO A 56 -22.34 10.44 9.67
C PRO A 56 -23.03 11.15 10.84
N HIS A 57 -24.02 10.52 11.47
CA HIS A 57 -24.78 11.07 12.60
C HIS A 57 -24.39 10.45 13.95
N ALA A 58 -23.28 9.71 14.02
CA ALA A 58 -22.77 9.18 15.27
C ALA A 58 -22.32 10.33 16.19
N THR A 59 -22.62 10.20 17.49
CA THR A 59 -22.04 11.08 18.52
C THR A 59 -20.87 10.34 19.15
N VAL A 60 -19.67 10.91 19.06
CA VAL A 60 -18.44 10.33 19.60
C VAL A 60 -17.93 11.23 20.71
N GLU A 61 -17.76 10.68 21.89
CA GLU A 61 -17.09 11.34 23.01
C GLU A 61 -15.60 10.99 22.97
N VAL A 62 -14.76 12.02 23.08
CA VAL A 62 -13.30 11.86 22.95
C VAL A 62 -12.64 12.44 24.20
N GLU A 63 -11.88 11.60 24.88
CA GLU A 63 -11.04 12.00 26.01
C GLU A 63 -9.58 11.72 25.65
N ILE A 64 -8.73 12.75 25.77
CA ILE A 64 -7.30 12.67 25.49
C ILE A 64 -6.56 12.88 26.81
N SER A 65 -5.66 11.96 27.14
CA SER A 65 -4.80 12.11 28.32
C SER A 65 -3.94 13.37 28.20
N GLU A 66 -3.59 13.95 29.35
CA GLU A 66 -2.77 15.16 29.39
C GLU A 66 -1.41 14.99 28.67
N ASP A 67 -0.82 13.80 28.76
CA ASP A 67 0.44 13.45 28.10
C ASP A 67 0.30 13.08 26.61
N MET A 68 -0.93 13.12 26.08
CA MET A 68 -1.29 12.77 24.70
C MET A 68 -0.93 11.35 24.27
N GLN A 69 -0.68 10.43 25.21
CA GLN A 69 -0.34 9.04 24.88
C GLN A 69 -1.56 8.13 24.78
N LEU A 70 -2.67 8.50 25.43
CA LEU A 70 -3.90 7.73 25.46
C LEU A 70 -5.07 8.57 24.95
N VAL A 71 -5.81 7.99 24.02
CA VAL A 71 -7.07 8.56 23.54
C VAL A 71 -8.16 7.53 23.74
N HIS A 72 -9.23 7.94 24.42
CA HIS A 72 -10.42 7.14 24.62
C HIS A 72 -11.53 7.68 23.70
N PHE A 73 -12.11 6.77 22.91
CA PHE A 73 -13.25 7.05 22.06
C PHE A 73 -14.46 6.28 22.57
N ASP A 74 -15.50 6.98 23.00
CA ASP A 74 -16.82 6.38 23.25
C ASP A 74 -17.74 6.68 22.07
N PHE A 75 -18.19 5.61 21.40
CA PHE A 75 -19.12 5.71 20.27
C PHE A 75 -20.59 5.62 20.68
N ASN A 76 -20.90 5.59 21.99
CA ASN A 76 -22.26 5.47 22.52
C ASN A 76 -23.00 4.25 21.94
N SER A 77 -22.32 3.10 21.89
CA SER A 77 -22.81 1.88 21.22
C SER A 77 -23.02 1.97 19.70
N THR A 78 -22.61 3.08 19.06
CA THR A 78 -22.64 3.20 17.60
C THR A 78 -21.52 2.37 16.98
N PRO A 79 -21.82 1.51 15.97
CA PRO A 79 -20.78 0.76 15.29
C PRO A 79 -19.74 1.66 14.62
N PHE A 80 -18.50 1.20 14.63
CA PHE A 80 -17.38 1.84 13.93
C PHE A 80 -16.50 0.78 13.27
N GLU A 81 -15.72 1.22 12.29
CA GLU A 81 -14.70 0.45 11.59
C GLU A 81 -13.34 1.10 11.80
N LEU A 82 -12.31 0.27 11.79
CA LEU A 82 -10.92 0.69 11.93
C LEU A 82 -10.14 0.22 10.72
N HIS A 83 -9.60 1.18 9.97
CA HIS A 83 -8.85 0.94 8.74
C HIS A 83 -7.44 1.49 8.90
N ASP A 84 -6.42 0.69 8.60
CA ASP A 84 -5.05 1.18 8.55
C ASP A 84 -4.78 1.94 7.23
N ASP A 85 -3.64 2.62 7.17
CA ASP A 85 -3.21 3.32 5.96
C ASP A 85 -3.16 2.41 4.71
N SER A 86 -2.76 1.16 4.87
CA SER A 86 -2.61 0.17 3.80
C SER A 86 -3.95 -0.20 3.19
N TYR A 87 -4.99 -0.36 4.01
CA TYR A 87 -6.37 -0.50 3.55
C TYR A 87 -6.80 0.73 2.74
N VAL A 88 -6.51 1.95 3.25
CA VAL A 88 -6.91 3.20 2.58
C VAL A 88 -6.19 3.36 1.23
N LEU A 89 -4.90 3.02 1.14
CA LEU A 89 -4.13 3.01 -0.10
C LEU A 89 -4.73 2.06 -1.15
N LYS A 90 -5.18 0.87 -0.74
CA LYS A 90 -5.89 -0.08 -1.60
C LYS A 90 -7.22 0.47 -2.07
N ALA A 91 -8.00 1.08 -1.16
CA ALA A 91 -9.29 1.70 -1.49
C ALA A 91 -9.16 2.87 -2.48
N MET A 92 -8.05 3.61 -2.41
CA MET A 92 -7.67 4.66 -3.38
C MET A 92 -7.18 4.11 -4.73
N ARG A 93 -7.23 2.78 -4.93
CA ARG A 93 -6.78 2.09 -6.15
C ARG A 93 -5.30 2.28 -6.47
N PHE A 94 -4.47 2.60 -5.47
CA PHE A 94 -3.02 2.75 -5.67
C PHE A 94 -2.27 1.43 -5.71
N CYS A 95 -2.85 0.32 -5.26
CA CYS A 95 -2.21 -1.00 -5.37
C CYS A 95 -2.46 -1.68 -6.72
N GLU A 96 -3.33 -1.11 -7.58
CA GLU A 96 -3.63 -1.70 -8.89
C GLU A 96 -2.47 -1.44 -9.86
N ARG A 97 -1.89 -2.53 -10.35
CA ARG A 97 -1.01 -2.47 -11.51
C ARG A 97 -1.90 -2.17 -12.71
N GLY A 98 -1.86 -0.94 -13.21
CA GLY A 98 -2.70 -0.48 -14.31
C GLY A 98 -2.86 -1.55 -15.40
N GLN A 99 -4.03 -2.18 -15.44
CA GLN A 99 -4.46 -2.91 -16.61
C GLN A 99 -4.77 -1.84 -17.67
N LYS A 100 -3.77 -1.52 -18.50
CA LYS A 100 -4.08 -1.06 -19.85
C LYS A 100 -4.70 -2.26 -20.56
N GLU A 101 -6.02 -2.33 -20.50
CA GLU A 101 -6.83 -3.24 -21.30
C GLU A 101 -6.65 -2.83 -22.77
N GLY A 102 -5.76 -3.52 -23.47
CA GLY A 102 -5.51 -3.34 -24.90
C GLY A 102 -6.65 -3.96 -25.70
N SER A 103 -7.75 -3.24 -25.86
CA SER A 103 -8.77 -3.52 -26.87
C SER A 103 -8.30 -2.93 -28.20
N CYS A 104 -7.53 -3.69 -28.98
CA CYS A 104 -7.38 -3.43 -30.41
C CYS A 104 -8.33 -4.35 -31.18
N GLU A 105 -9.37 -3.73 -31.75
CA GLU A 105 -10.31 -4.32 -32.71
C GLU A 105 -9.58 -4.89 -33.94
N PRO A 106 -10.04 -6.01 -34.54
CA PRO A 106 -9.41 -6.60 -35.71
C PRO A 106 -9.93 -5.94 -36.99
N SER A 107 -9.23 -4.95 -37.52
CA SER A 107 -9.43 -4.51 -38.90
C SER A 107 -8.41 -5.19 -39.82
N SER A 108 -8.91 -6.20 -40.52
CA SER A 108 -8.28 -6.88 -41.65
C SER A 108 -8.00 -5.91 -42.81
N ASN A 109 -6.75 -5.79 -43.29
CA ASN A 109 -6.42 -5.98 -44.71
C ASN A 109 -4.90 -5.94 -45.02
N GLY A 110 -4.40 -7.02 -45.63
CA GLY A 110 -3.53 -7.04 -46.81
C GLY A 110 -2.10 -6.46 -46.78
N GLY A 111 -1.10 -7.33 -46.96
CA GLY A 111 0.17 -6.97 -47.62
C GLY A 111 1.42 -7.67 -47.09
N GLU A 112 1.93 -8.67 -47.82
CA GLU A 112 3.14 -9.44 -47.55
C GLU A 112 4.44 -8.60 -47.71
N CYS A 113 5.45 -8.84 -46.85
CA CYS A 113 6.80 -9.27 -47.28
C CYS A 113 7.71 -9.65 -46.10
N SER A 114 8.50 -10.70 -46.29
CA SER A 114 9.48 -11.30 -45.38
C SER A 114 10.61 -10.36 -44.92
N SER A 115 11.07 -10.55 -43.67
CA SER A 115 12.49 -10.77 -43.29
C SER A 115 12.60 -11.11 -41.79
N THR A 116 13.52 -12.02 -41.44
CA THR A 116 13.72 -12.64 -40.12
C THR A 116 14.61 -11.79 -39.18
N PRO A 117 14.96 -12.23 -37.95
CA PRO A 117 14.61 -11.55 -36.71
C PRO A 117 15.77 -10.71 -36.13
N ASN A 118 15.46 -9.61 -35.44
CA ASN A 118 16.48 -8.88 -34.67
C ASN A 118 16.14 -8.87 -33.17
N THR A 119 17.06 -9.45 -32.42
CA THR A 119 17.07 -9.63 -30.97
C THR A 119 17.43 -8.31 -30.29
N HIS A 120 16.49 -7.69 -29.59
CA HIS A 120 16.80 -6.60 -28.67
C HIS A 120 16.32 -6.93 -27.25
N GLN A 121 17.26 -7.48 -26.49
CA GLN A 121 17.24 -7.46 -25.03
C GLN A 121 17.39 -6.02 -24.55
N HIS A 122 16.44 -5.54 -23.73
CA HIS A 122 16.65 -4.32 -22.97
C HIS A 122 17.43 -4.62 -21.70
N HIS A 123 18.67 -4.15 -21.73
CA HIS A 123 19.71 -4.24 -20.72
C HIS A 123 19.38 -3.29 -19.55
N MET A 124 19.42 -3.78 -18.30
CA MET A 124 19.45 -2.93 -17.11
C MET A 124 20.89 -2.39 -16.90
N PRO A 125 21.09 -1.11 -16.55
CA PRO A 125 22.41 -0.63 -16.19
C PRO A 125 22.78 -1.03 -14.74
N GLN A 126 23.90 -1.73 -14.58
CA GLN A 126 24.65 -1.78 -13.31
C GLN A 126 25.64 -0.61 -13.25
N PRO A 127 25.86 0.02 -12.08
CA PRO A 127 27.01 0.87 -11.84
C PRO A 127 28.14 0.13 -11.09
N THR A 128 29.36 0.32 -11.60
CA THR A 128 30.65 -0.13 -11.05
C THR A 128 31.11 0.79 -9.90
N GLY A 129 31.65 0.23 -8.81
CA GLY A 129 32.07 0.91 -7.58
C GLY A 129 33.39 1.70 -7.64
N PRO A 130 33.85 2.29 -6.50
CA PRO A 130 34.77 1.54 -5.62
C PRO A 130 34.55 1.71 -4.10
N ASP A 131 35.18 0.80 -3.34
CA ASP A 131 35.11 0.52 -1.89
C ASP A 131 35.27 1.71 -0.92
N THR A 132 34.37 1.83 0.07
CA THR A 132 34.74 2.13 1.48
C THR A 132 33.66 1.64 2.46
N MET A 133 34.13 1.16 3.60
CA MET A 133 33.46 0.43 4.67
C MET A 133 32.36 1.24 5.40
N ALA A 134 31.08 0.82 5.32
CA ALA A 134 30.05 1.00 6.35
C ALA A 134 28.72 0.34 5.90
N LYS A 135 28.41 -0.85 6.43
CA LYS A 135 27.12 -1.51 6.23
C LYS A 135 26.11 -0.93 7.23
N PRO A 136 25.04 -0.21 6.81
CA PRO A 136 24.00 0.16 7.75
C PRO A 136 23.24 -1.10 8.20
N PRO A 137 22.78 -1.17 9.47
CA PRO A 137 22.03 -2.33 9.93
C PRO A 137 20.71 -2.42 9.15
N ILE A 138 20.47 -3.58 8.54
CA ILE A 138 19.17 -3.95 7.98
C ILE A 138 18.25 -4.21 9.17
N ASN A 139 17.69 -3.14 9.74
CA ASN A 139 16.55 -3.25 10.64
C ASN A 139 15.36 -3.64 9.77
N SER A 140 14.96 -4.90 9.89
CA SER A 140 13.66 -5.35 9.37
C SER A 140 12.57 -4.49 10.01
N PRO A 141 11.57 -4.01 9.26
CA PRO A 141 10.45 -3.30 9.87
C PRO A 141 9.76 -4.24 10.87
N PRO A 142 9.34 -3.73 12.04
CA PRO A 142 8.66 -4.55 13.03
C PRO A 142 7.35 -5.07 12.44
N ILE A 143 7.08 -6.35 12.68
CA ILE A 143 5.83 -7.02 12.31
C ILE A 143 4.67 -6.20 12.93
N PRO A 144 3.71 -5.69 12.13
CA PRO A 144 2.54 -5.01 12.68
C PRO A 144 1.83 -5.94 13.65
N GLY A 145 1.73 -5.50 14.90
CA GLY A 145 1.12 -6.27 15.97
C GLY A 145 -0.34 -6.55 15.63
N ILE A 146 -0.68 -7.83 15.50
CA ILE A 146 -2.08 -8.26 15.43
C ILE A 146 -2.74 -7.84 16.75
N LEU A 147 -3.59 -6.82 16.70
CA LEU A 147 -4.49 -6.46 17.80
C LEU A 147 -5.46 -7.63 18.02
N LYS A 148 -5.07 -8.58 18.85
CA LYS A 148 -6.00 -9.60 19.35
C LYS A 148 -6.95 -8.92 20.32
N GLY A 149 -8.19 -8.72 19.88
CA GLY A 149 -9.31 -8.39 20.76
C GLY A 149 -9.39 -9.41 21.89
N ARG A 150 -9.13 -8.95 23.11
CA ARG A 150 -9.33 -9.76 24.31
C ARG A 150 -10.84 -9.74 24.62
N VAL A 151 -11.55 -10.78 24.20
CA VAL A 151 -12.87 -11.08 24.78
C VAL A 151 -12.61 -11.64 26.18
N LYS A 152 -12.84 -10.84 27.22
CA LYS A 152 -12.98 -11.37 28.58
C LYS A 152 -14.39 -11.95 28.69
N HIS A 153 -14.48 -13.28 28.73
CA HIS A 153 -15.61 -13.98 29.32
C HIS A 153 -15.41 -14.10 30.84
N GLU A 154 -16.55 -14.27 31.53
CA GLU A 154 -16.78 -14.57 32.97
C GLU A 154 -16.85 -13.39 33.94
N HIS A 155 -17.79 -13.35 34.89
CA HIS A 155 -18.91 -14.25 35.26
C HIS A 155 -19.98 -13.40 35.96
#